data_AF-A0A7L2GPM1-F1
#
_entry.id   AF-A0A7L2GPM1-F1
#
_cell.length_a   1.000
_cell.length_b   1.000
_cell.length_c   1.000
_cell.angle_alpha   90.00
_cell.angle_beta   90.00
_cell.angle_gamma   90.00
#
_symmetry.space_group_name_H-M   'P 1'
#
loop_
_entity.id
_entity.type
_entity.pdbx_description
1 polymer ?
#
loop_
_entity_poly.entity_id
_entity_poly.type
_entity_poly.pdbx_seq_one_letter_code
_entity_poly.pdbx_strand_id
1 'polypeptide(L)' 'MDAPKETQPTGEFKCQLCGLTAPYMYYGQKPPNTRSIVLLEESYVMKDPFIPDKDKFLILGSHCSLCSRSVCVG' A
#
# COMPACT_ATOMS: atom_id res chain seq x y z
N MET A 1 15.60 17.18 15.53
CA MET A 1 14.33 16.55 15.88
C MET A 1 13.44 16.65 14.65
N ASP A 2 13.28 15.59 13.88
CA ASP A 2 12.45 15.61 12.66
C ASP A 2 11.05 15.08 13.03
N ALA A 3 10.03 15.90 12.83
CA ALA A 3 8.65 15.59 13.17
C ALA A 3 8.15 14.40 12.31
N PRO A 4 7.30 13.49 12.83
CA PRO A 4 6.65 12.50 11.99
C PRO A 4 5.73 13.24 11.03
N LYS A 5 6.16 13.42 9.78
CA LYS A 5 5.31 13.91 8.69
C LYS A 5 4.05 13.06 8.68
N GLU A 6 2.91 13.66 9.01
CA GLU A 6 1.61 13.04 8.78
C GLU A 6 1.57 12.56 7.33
N THR A 7 1.45 11.24 7.16
CA THR A 7 1.61 10.56 5.88
C THR A 7 0.46 10.93 4.97
N GLN A 8 0.61 12.02 4.22
CA GLN A 8 -0.31 12.35 3.15
C GLN A 8 -0.30 11.20 2.12
N PRO A 9 -1.46 10.90 1.49
CA PRO A 9 -1.50 9.95 0.39
C PRO A 9 -0.46 10.31 -0.67
N THR A 10 0.37 9.36 -1.06
CA THR A 10 1.34 9.53 -2.16
C THR A 10 0.64 9.53 -3.50
N GLY A 11 -0.52 8.88 -3.59
CA GLY A 11 -1.39 8.91 -4.74
C GLY A 11 -2.64 8.07 -4.54
N GLU A 12 -3.33 7.78 -5.64
CA GLU A 12 -4.50 6.91 -5.69
C GLU A 12 -4.16 5.60 -6.43
N PHE A 13 -4.54 4.48 -5.83
CA PHE A 13 -4.52 3.17 -6.46
C PHE A 13 -5.85 2.96 -7.19
N LYS A 14 -5.80 2.40 -8.40
CA LYS A 14 -6.99 2.00 -9.16
C LYS A 14 -6.84 0.60 -9.74
N CYS A 15 -7.70 -0.32 -9.33
CA CYS A 15 -7.76 -1.65 -9.91
C CYS A 15 -8.38 -1.59 -11.31
N GLN A 16 -7.66 -2.11 -12.31
CA GLN A 16 -8.11 -2.13 -13.70
C GLN A 16 -9.13 -3.23 -14.02
N LEU A 17 -9.42 -4.14 -13.09
CA LEU A 17 -10.40 -5.23 -13.26
C LEU A 17 -11.75 -4.89 -12.63
N CYS A 18 -11.77 -4.45 -11.38
CA CYS A 18 -13.00 -4.15 -10.65
C CYS A 18 -13.30 -2.66 -10.49
N GLY A 19 -12.35 -1.77 -10.84
CA GLY A 19 -12.52 -0.33 -10.72
C GLY A 19 -12.35 0.22 -9.30
N LEU A 20 -12.00 -0.62 -8.32
CA LEU A 20 -11.73 -0.19 -6.95
C LEU A 20 -10.67 0.91 -6.93
N THR A 21 -10.96 2.00 -6.22
CA THR A 21 -10.04 3.11 -6.01
C THR A 21 -9.80 3.31 -4.52
N ALA A 22 -8.56 3.58 -4.13
CA ALA A 22 -8.21 3.87 -2.76
C ALA A 22 -6.92 4.71 -2.68
N PRO A 23 -6.79 5.64 -1.73
CA PRO A 23 -5.53 6.33 -1.50
C PRO A 23 -4.45 5.36 -1.01
N TYR A 24 -3.24 5.46 -1.54
CA TYR A 24 -2.08 4.71 -1.04
C TYR A 24 -1.02 5.65 -0.48
N MET A 25 -0.25 5.15 0.48
CA MET A 25 0.81 5.90 1.16
C MET A 25 2.21 5.42 0.77
N TYR A 26 2.34 4.19 0.27
CA TYR A 26 3.61 3.64 -0.18
C TYR A 26 3.40 2.61 -1.30
N TYR A 27 4.38 2.50 -2.19
CA TYR A 27 4.46 1.43 -3.19
C TYR A 27 5.85 0.78 -3.11
N GLY A 28 5.87 -0.55 -3.03
CA GLY A 28 7.11 -1.33 -3.01
C GLY A 28 7.04 -2.55 -2.10
N GLN A 29 8.15 -3.28 -2.02
CA GLN A 29 8.23 -4.53 -1.24
C GLN A 29 8.48 -4.32 0.26
N LYS A 30 8.92 -3.12 0.69
CA LYS A 30 9.33 -2.88 2.08
C LYS A 30 8.54 -1.72 2.69
N PRO A 31 7.32 -1.97 3.19
CA PRO A 31 6.51 -0.95 3.81
C PRO A 31 7.25 -0.28 4.98
N PRO A 32 7.24 1.06 5.07
CA PRO A 32 7.82 1.76 6.20
C PRO A 32 7.14 1.35 7.51
N ASN A 33 7.88 1.39 8.62
CA ASN A 33 7.42 1.06 9.98
C ASN A 33 7.10 -0.43 10.26
N THR A 34 7.37 -1.34 9.33
CA THR A 34 7.27 -2.79 9.60
C THR A 34 8.62 -3.31 10.08
N ARG A 35 8.71 -3.76 11.34
CA ARG A 35 10.01 -4.05 11.97
C ARG A 35 10.81 -5.18 11.31
N SER A 36 10.23 -6.00 10.43
CA SER A 36 10.93 -7.08 9.70
C SER A 36 10.14 -7.71 8.53
N ILE A 37 9.12 -7.05 7.97
CA ILE A 37 8.27 -7.66 6.92
C ILE A 37 8.72 -7.19 5.54
N VAL A 38 8.92 -8.13 4.62
CA VAL A 38 9.18 -7.87 3.20
C VAL A 38 8.09 -8.58 2.40
N LEU A 39 7.40 -7.83 1.55
CA LEU A 39 6.41 -8.37 0.63
C LEU A 39 7.13 -9.06 -0.53
N LEU A 40 6.53 -10.15 -1.03
CA LEU A 40 7.09 -10.89 -2.16
C LEU A 40 7.02 -10.08 -3.46
N GLU A 41 6.01 -9.21 -3.59
CA GLU A 41 5.78 -8.36 -4.75
C GLU A 41 5.74 -6.88 -4.34
N GLU A 42 5.98 -5.99 -5.31
CA GLU A 42 5.79 -4.57 -5.11
C GLU A 42 4.29 -4.24 -5.05
N SER A 43 3.83 -3.77 -3.89
CA SER A 43 2.42 -3.57 -3.63
C SER A 43 2.10 -2.14 -3.20
N TYR A 44 0.90 -1.69 -3.53
CA TYR A 44 0.30 -0.47 -3.03
C TYR A 44 -0.21 -0.72 -1.61
N VAL A 45 0.26 0.07 -0.65
CA VAL A 45 -0.14 -0.05 0.74
C VAL A 45 -0.62 1.28 1.30
N MET A 46 -1.56 1.20 2.24
CA MET A 46 -2.01 2.33 3.05
C MET A 46 -1.93 1.97 4.53
N LYS A 47 -2.02 2.98 5.40
CA LYS A 47 -2.25 2.71 6.82
C LYS A 47 -3.61 2.04 6.99
N ASP A 48 -3.69 1.02 7.84
CA ASP A 48 -4.97 0.37 8.14
C ASP A 48 -5.91 1.38 8.84
N PRO A 49 -7.08 1.72 8.25
CA PRO A 49 -8.01 2.68 8.83
C PRO A 49 -8.80 2.12 10.01
N PHE A 50 -8.81 0.80 10.21
CA PHE A 50 -9.55 0.11 11.27
C PHE A 50 -8.68 -0.21 12.48
N ILE A 51 -7.36 -0.08 12.36
CA ILE A 51 -6.41 -0.37 13.43
C ILE A 51 -5.71 0.93 13.87
N PRO A 52 -5.86 1.36 15.14
CA PRO A 52 -5.24 2.60 15.61
C PRO A 52 -3.69 2.53 15.66
N ASP A 53 -3.13 1.31 15.66
CA ASP A 53 -1.69 1.07 15.66
C ASP A 53 -1.03 1.62 14.38
N LYS A 54 0.07 2.36 14.55
CA LYS A 54 0.78 3.02 13.45
C LYS A 54 1.67 2.06 12.64
N ASP A 55 1.92 0.87 13.15
CA ASP A 55 2.82 -0.11 12.54
C ASP A 55 2.07 -1.12 11.64
N LYS A 56 0.73 -1.02 11.56
CA LYS A 56 -0.09 -1.87 10.69
C LYS A 56 -0.48 -1.17 9.39
N PHE A 57 -0.37 -1.92 8.30
CA PHE A 57 -0.67 -1.48 6.95
C PHE A 57 -1.65 -2.44 6.30
N LEU A 58 -2.45 -1.89 5.38
CA LEU A 58 -3.35 -2.63 4.52
C LEU A 58 -2.74 -2.68 3.11
N ILE A 59 -2.71 -3.86 2.51
CA ILE A 59 -2.32 -4.04 1.11
C ILE A 59 -3.57 -3.83 0.24
N LEU A 60 -3.46 -2.94 -0.74
CA LEU A 60 -4.56 -2.62 -1.65
C LEU A 60 -4.51 -3.44 -2.94
N GLY A 61 -3.31 -3.58 -3.51
CA GLY A 61 -3.11 -4.09 -4.85
C GLY A 61 -1.64 -4.24 -5.21
N SER A 62 -1.36 -4.90 -6.33
CA SER A 62 -0.04 -5.01 -6.95
C SER A 62 -0.15 -4.94 -8.48
N HIS A 63 0.98 -5.00 -9.18
CA HIS A 63 0.99 -5.21 -10.62
C HIS A 63 0.91 -6.70 -10.92
N CYS A 64 -0.03 -7.12 -11.76
CA CYS A 64 -0.12 -8.50 -12.23
C CYS A 64 1.17 -8.89 -12.97
N SER A 65 1.84 -9.96 -12.53
CA SER A 65 3.11 -10.42 -13.12
C SER A 65 3.03 -10.83 -14.60
N LEU A 66 1.84 -11.15 -15.10
CA LEU A 66 1.63 -11.58 -16.49
C LEU A 66 1.32 -10.43 -17.46
N CYS A 67 0.67 -9.36 -16.99
CA CYS A 67 0.16 -8.29 -17.85
C CYS A 67 0.41 -6.87 -17.35
N SER A 68 1.10 -6.73 -16.21
CA SER A 68 1.48 -5.47 -15.54
C SER A 68 0.32 -4.55 -15.17
N ARG A 69 -0.93 -5.02 -15.26
CA ARG A 69 -2.09 -4.23 -14.84
C ARG A 69 -2.14 -4.09 -13.33
N SER A 70 -2.50 -2.91 -12.84
CA SER A 70 -2.74 -2.69 -11.42
C SER A 70 -4.03 -3.42 -11.02
N VAL A 71 -3.91 -4.38 -10.12
CA VAL A 71 -5.01 -5.25 -9.67
C VAL A 71 -5.06 -5.31 -8.16
N CYS A 72 -6.26 -5.36 -7.58
CA CYS A 72 -6.40 -5.58 -6.15
C CYS A 72 -5.93 -7.00 -5.81
N VAL A 73 -5.22 -7.13 -4.69
CA VAL A 73 -4.83 -8.43 -4.12
C VAL A 73 -5.76 -8.75 -2.96
N GLY A 74 -6.48 -9.86 -3.08
CA GLY A 74 -7.48 -10.34 -2.12
C GLY A 74 -7.61 -11.85 -2.19
#